data_AF-A0AAV8XJI7-F1
#
_entry.id   AF-A0AAV8XJI7-F1
#
_cell.length_a   1.000
_cell.length_b   1.000
_cell.length_c   1.000
_cell.angle_alpha   90.00
_cell.angle_beta   90.00
_cell.angle_gamma   90.00
#
_symmetry.space_group_name_H-M   'P 1'
#
loop_
_entity.id
_entity.type
_entity.pdbx_description
1 polymer ?
#
loop_
_entity_poly.entity_id
_entity_poly.type
_entity_poly.pdbx_seq_one_letter_code
_entity_poly.pdbx_strand_id
1 'polypeptide(L)'
;MCYQRTKSFEKLSFLYLITGNLEKLRKMTKIAEIRKARSSQYHGALLLGDLEERVKVLKASNQLPLAYLTAATHGMVEEAEQLKEQIGDDKKLPDVDPNAKFLKPPPPIQQAESNWPLLTVSRTQEWMKPAGETTTSWMSTPEEKRAEGSGDGEVGWDVEDADLEIPDLGPTQGPETTDSYVHLPTQGPSPPITWTKNSQLPADHVAAGSFESACRLLNSQLGIVQFKPYETLFLNLYSGSKTVGTWQQNVPPSFSFPLRNWKEANPKTSLPAVGVKLNDLVARLQICYQLTTGGKFTEAIEKFQNLLLLVTLLVVDTKQEIVEAQQLLRICSEYICGLQMETLRKTLPKSSMEEQKRQCEMAAYFTHCKLQPIHQILTLRTALNMFFKLKNYKTAASFAKRLLELGPRPEVAQQARKILQACDSNLTDELQLHYDEHNPFTLCGHSYTPIYRGKAEEKCPLCGTRTCQV
;
A
#
# COMPACT_ATOMS: atom_id res chain seq x y z
N MET A 1 -1.97 1.97 38.16
CA MET A 1 -1.67 1.19 39.38
C MET A 1 -0.31 1.54 39.99
N CYS A 2 0.80 1.43 39.25
CA CYS A 2 2.15 1.64 39.81
C CYS A 2 2.36 3.02 40.46
N TYR A 3 2.05 4.12 39.75
CA TYR A 3 2.20 5.48 40.29
C TYR A 3 1.33 5.79 41.52
N GLN A 4 0.19 5.10 41.66
CA GLN A 4 -0.67 5.23 42.83
C GLN A 4 -0.06 4.51 44.05
N ARG A 5 0.55 3.34 43.84
CA ARG A 5 1.27 2.58 44.88
C ARG A 5 2.54 3.30 45.33
N THR A 6 3.29 3.90 44.40
CA THR A 6 4.51 4.67 44.71
C THR A 6 4.24 6.09 45.21
N LYS A 7 2.96 6.46 45.40
CA LYS A 7 2.53 7.81 45.84
C LYS A 7 3.08 8.95 44.97
N SER A 8 3.42 8.69 43.70
CA SER A 8 3.96 9.68 42.77
C SER A 8 2.82 10.40 42.03
N PHE A 9 2.09 11.25 42.74
CA PHE A 9 0.83 11.83 42.27
C PHE A 9 0.99 12.85 41.13
N GLU A 10 2.12 13.55 41.01
CA GLU A 10 2.39 14.46 39.89
C GLU A 10 2.49 13.71 38.57
N LYS A 11 3.25 12.60 38.55
CA LYS A 11 3.37 11.72 37.38
C LYS A 11 2.03 11.09 37.01
N LEU A 12 1.19 10.80 38.00
CA LEU A 12 -0.15 10.26 37.79
C LEU A 12 -1.11 11.31 37.17
N SER A 13 -1.08 12.56 37.65
CA SER A 13 -1.87 13.65 37.08
C SER A 13 -1.47 13.94 35.63
N PHE A 14 -0.17 13.90 35.33
CA PHE A 14 0.36 14.05 33.97
C PHE A 14 -0.08 12.90 33.05
N LEU A 15 -0.05 11.66 33.54
CA LEU A 15 -0.54 10.50 32.80
C LEU A 15 -2.04 10.63 32.45
N TYR A 16 -2.87 11.10 33.39
CA TYR A 16 -4.29 11.33 33.13
C TYR A 16 -4.56 12.45 32.14
N LEU A 17 -3.69 13.47 32.09
CA LEU A 17 -3.76 14.52 31.07
C LEU A 17 -3.45 13.95 29.67
N ILE A 18 -2.35 13.20 29.52
CA ILE A 18 -1.94 12.63 28.23
C ILE A 18 -2.95 11.61 27.71
N THR A 19 -3.47 10.75 28.60
CA THR A 19 -4.48 9.74 28.24
C THR A 19 -5.88 10.32 28.03
N GLY A 20 -6.08 11.60 28.38
CA GLY A 20 -7.34 12.31 28.26
C GLY A 20 -8.42 11.95 29.27
N ASN A 21 -8.07 11.28 30.36
CA ASN A 21 -9.01 10.93 31.42
C ASN A 21 -9.19 12.08 32.43
N LEU A 22 -9.97 13.09 32.01
CA LEU A 22 -10.22 14.30 32.80
C LEU A 22 -11.02 14.02 34.09
N GLU A 23 -11.84 12.98 34.13
CA GLU A 23 -12.59 12.59 35.33
C GLU A 23 -11.67 12.09 36.44
N LYS A 24 -10.70 11.24 36.10
CA LYS A 24 -9.67 10.78 37.06
C LYS A 24 -8.78 11.93 37.48
N LEU A 25 -8.45 12.87 36.58
CA LEU A 25 -7.73 14.09 36.94
C LEU A 25 -8.51 14.97 37.94
N ARG A 26 -9.83 15.14 37.76
CA ARG A 26 -10.69 15.87 38.72
C ARG A 26 -10.75 15.18 40.09
N LYS A 27 -10.81 13.85 40.12
CA LYS A 27 -10.72 13.07 41.36
C LYS A 27 -9.36 13.26 42.04
N MET A 28 -8.27 13.33 41.27
CA MET A 28 -6.94 13.61 41.79
C MET A 28 -6.83 15.00 42.44
N THR A 29 -7.44 16.04 41.87
CA THR A 29 -7.49 17.37 42.46
C THR A 29 -8.21 17.36 43.82
N LYS A 30 -9.34 16.65 43.95
CA LYS A 30 -10.04 16.47 45.23
C LYS A 30 -9.21 15.73 46.28
N ILE A 31 -8.44 14.72 45.86
CA ILE A 31 -7.52 14.01 46.76
C ILE A 31 -6.40 14.95 47.25
N ALA A 32 -5.92 15.87 46.40
CA ALA A 32 -4.95 16.89 46.79
C ALA A 32 -5.53 17.88 47.81
N GLU A 33 -6.80 18.27 47.67
CA GLU A 33 -7.54 19.11 48.63
C GLU A 33 -7.62 18.44 50.02
N ILE A 34 -8.04 17.17 50.07
CA ILE A 34 -8.15 16.40 51.34
C ILE A 34 -6.78 16.28 52.04
N ARG A 35 -5.69 16.16 51.26
CA ARG A 35 -4.33 16.06 51.77
C ARG A 35 -3.68 17.41 52.10
N LYS A 36 -4.38 18.53 51.89
CA LYS A 36 -3.86 19.89 52.05
C LYS A 36 -2.63 20.18 51.18
N ALA A 37 -2.45 19.47 50.06
CA ALA A 37 -1.35 19.66 49.14
C ALA A 37 -1.67 20.78 48.12
N ARG A 38 -1.55 22.03 48.57
CA ARG A 38 -1.99 23.24 47.82
C ARG A 38 -1.32 23.38 46.44
N SER A 39 -0.05 23.04 46.32
CA SER A 39 0.70 23.10 45.05
C SER A 39 0.15 22.10 44.02
N SER A 40 -0.10 20.85 44.42
CA SER A 40 -0.66 19.83 43.53
C SER A 40 -2.12 20.11 43.15
N GLN A 41 -2.89 20.72 44.06
CA GLN A 41 -4.26 21.17 43.81
C GLN A 41 -4.27 22.32 42.77
N TYR A 42 -3.38 23.30 42.91
CA TYR A 42 -3.21 24.37 41.93
C TYR A 42 -2.77 23.84 40.57
N HIS A 43 -1.83 22.89 40.52
CA HIS A 43 -1.40 22.25 39.28
C HIS A 43 -2.56 21.48 38.60
N GLY A 44 -3.38 20.76 39.37
CA GLY A 44 -4.58 20.08 38.85
C GLY A 44 -5.62 21.05 38.29
N ALA A 45 -5.88 22.17 38.97
CA ALA A 45 -6.77 23.23 38.50
C ALA A 45 -6.20 23.95 37.25
N LEU A 46 -4.87 24.07 37.16
CA LEU A 46 -4.20 24.61 35.98
C LEU A 46 -4.41 23.72 34.75
N LEU A 47 -4.22 22.41 34.91
CA LEU A 47 -4.40 21.42 33.84
C LEU A 47 -5.87 21.27 33.42
N LEU A 48 -6.82 21.36 34.34
CA LEU A 48 -8.25 21.27 34.05
C LEU A 48 -8.83 22.57 33.47
N GLY A 49 -8.12 23.69 33.60
CA GLY A 49 -8.65 25.00 33.21
C GLY A 49 -9.72 25.54 34.15
N ASP A 50 -9.78 25.04 35.39
CA ASP A 50 -10.78 25.45 36.39
C ASP A 50 -10.30 26.73 37.09
N LEU A 51 -10.97 27.85 36.80
CA LEU A 51 -10.58 29.19 37.28
C LEU A 51 -11.02 29.45 38.72
N GLU A 52 -12.21 28.98 39.10
CA GLU A 52 -12.76 29.16 40.45
C GLU A 52 -11.90 28.43 41.48
N GLU A 53 -11.48 27.20 41.16
CA GLU A 53 -10.62 26.43 42.04
C GLU A 53 -9.20 27.05 42.15
N ARG A 54 -8.68 27.70 41.09
CA ARG A 54 -7.41 28.45 41.17
C ARG A 54 -7.53 29.62 42.14
N VAL A 55 -8.60 30.42 42.04
CA VAL A 55 -8.84 31.57 42.94
C VAL A 55 -9.03 31.09 44.38
N LYS A 56 -9.77 30.01 44.60
CA LYS A 56 -9.98 29.39 45.92
C LYS A 56 -8.66 28.90 46.55
N VAL A 57 -7.78 28.26 45.78
CA VAL A 57 -6.47 27.80 46.28
C VAL A 57 -5.54 28.97 46.62
N LEU A 58 -5.57 30.04 45.82
CA LEU A 58 -4.78 31.25 46.05
C LEU A 58 -5.28 32.02 47.29
N LYS A 59 -6.60 32.13 47.47
CA LYS A 59 -7.25 32.62 48.70
C LYS A 59 -6.79 31.82 49.93
N ALA A 60 -6.89 30.48 49.86
CA ALA A 60 -6.48 29.58 50.95
C ALA A 60 -4.97 29.62 51.26
N SER A 61 -4.15 30.08 50.31
CA SER A 61 -2.69 30.24 50.45
C SER A 61 -2.26 31.64 50.92
N ASN A 62 -3.22 32.51 51.24
CA ASN A 62 -3.00 33.92 51.63
C ASN A 62 -2.26 34.75 50.56
N GLN A 63 -2.38 34.36 49.28
CA GLN A 63 -1.83 35.08 48.13
C GLN A 63 -2.93 35.92 47.46
N LEU A 64 -3.50 36.85 48.23
CA LEU A 64 -4.65 37.66 47.81
C LEU A 64 -4.38 38.52 46.55
N PRO A 65 -3.20 39.14 46.35
CA PRO A 65 -2.92 39.91 45.14
C PRO A 65 -2.91 39.06 43.85
N LEU A 66 -2.47 37.80 43.94
CA LEU A 66 -2.45 36.88 42.80
C LEU A 66 -3.85 36.30 42.53
N ALA A 67 -4.64 36.08 43.57
CA ALA A 67 -6.05 35.72 43.45
C ALA A 67 -6.84 36.83 42.74
N TYR A 68 -6.60 38.10 43.12
CA TYR A 68 -7.21 39.27 42.50
C TYR A 68 -6.82 39.39 41.02
N LEU A 69 -5.53 39.27 40.71
CA LEU A 69 -5.04 39.32 39.33
C LEU A 69 -5.65 38.20 38.47
N THR A 70 -5.77 36.98 39.01
CA THR A 70 -6.40 35.84 38.31
C THR A 70 -7.90 36.07 38.06
N ALA A 71 -8.62 36.63 39.04
CA ALA A 71 -10.05 36.94 38.90
C ALA A 71 -10.29 38.10 37.90
N ALA A 72 -9.48 39.17 37.99
CA ALA A 72 -9.60 40.34 37.13
C ALA A 72 -9.19 40.07 35.67
N THR A 73 -8.15 39.28 35.44
CA THR A 73 -7.72 38.88 34.08
C THR A 73 -8.71 37.95 33.38
N HIS A 74 -9.52 37.20 34.13
CA HIS A 74 -10.46 36.22 33.58
C HIS A 74 -11.95 36.61 33.69
N GLY A 75 -12.25 37.85 34.11
CA GLY A 75 -13.61 38.42 34.09
C GLY A 75 -14.51 38.05 35.27
N MET A 76 -13.95 37.56 36.39
CA MET A 76 -14.69 37.22 37.61
C MET A 76 -14.85 38.47 38.50
N VAL A 77 -15.76 39.37 38.12
CA VAL A 77 -15.93 40.71 38.73
C VAL A 77 -16.32 40.64 40.21
N GLU A 78 -17.27 39.78 40.58
CA GLU A 78 -17.76 39.66 41.97
C GLU A 78 -16.67 39.16 42.93
N GLU A 79 -15.88 38.16 42.52
CA GLU A 79 -14.77 37.65 43.33
C GLU A 79 -13.60 38.63 43.41
N ALA A 80 -13.37 39.40 42.35
CA ALA A 80 -12.33 40.42 42.31
C ALA A 80 -12.65 41.61 43.25
N GLU A 81 -13.91 42.03 43.33
CA GLU A 81 -14.35 43.10 44.25
C GLU A 81 -14.22 42.67 45.72
N GLN A 82 -14.65 41.46 46.07
CA GLN A 82 -14.49 40.90 47.43
C GLN A 82 -13.02 40.77 47.83
N LEU A 83 -12.15 40.40 46.89
CA LEU A 83 -10.71 40.32 47.13
C LEU A 83 -10.06 41.69 47.26
N LYS A 84 -10.55 42.70 46.55
CA LYS A 84 -10.08 44.09 46.63
C LYS A 84 -10.37 44.69 48.01
N GLU A 85 -11.56 44.43 48.56
CA GLU A 85 -11.93 44.84 49.93
C GLU A 85 -11.06 44.16 50.99
N GLN A 86 -10.70 42.89 50.79
CA GLN A 86 -9.87 42.12 51.74
C GLN A 86 -8.37 42.50 51.73
N ILE A 87 -7.86 43.09 50.65
CA ILE A 87 -6.44 43.47 50.52
C ILE A 87 -6.16 44.82 51.19
N GLY A 88 -7.12 45.75 51.16
CA GLY A 88 -6.96 47.13 51.64
C GLY A 88 -5.96 47.96 50.82
N ASP A 89 -6.05 49.29 50.89
CA ASP A 89 -5.26 50.24 50.08
C ASP A 89 -3.74 50.24 50.34
N ASP A 90 -3.23 49.41 51.25
CA ASP A 90 -1.86 49.48 51.76
C ASP A 90 -0.86 48.56 51.03
N LYS A 91 -1.32 47.76 50.06
CA LYS A 91 -0.45 46.96 49.17
C LYS A 91 -0.84 47.15 47.71
N LYS A 92 0.10 47.72 46.94
CA LYS A 92 -0.01 47.96 45.49
C LYS A 92 -0.73 46.83 44.76
N LEU A 93 -1.94 47.10 44.29
CA LEU A 93 -2.67 46.22 43.39
C LEU A 93 -1.86 46.09 42.08
N PRO A 94 -1.60 44.87 41.59
CA PRO A 94 -0.90 44.68 40.33
C PRO A 94 -1.79 45.11 39.16
N ASP A 95 -1.22 45.85 38.21
CA ASP A 95 -1.91 46.26 36.99
C ASP A 95 -2.29 45.05 36.12
N VAL A 96 -3.52 45.05 35.62
CA VAL A 96 -4.04 43.98 34.76
C VAL A 96 -3.56 44.22 33.33
N ASP A 97 -2.86 43.24 32.75
CA ASP A 97 -2.44 43.31 31.35
C ASP A 97 -3.64 43.04 30.41
N PRO A 98 -4.02 44.00 29.53
CA PRO A 98 -5.11 43.84 28.59
C PRO A 98 -4.87 42.77 27.50
N ASN A 99 -3.64 42.25 27.36
CA ASN A 99 -3.30 41.20 26.39
C ASN A 99 -3.13 39.81 27.04
N ALA A 100 -3.48 39.66 28.32
CA ALA A 100 -3.42 38.37 29.01
C ALA A 100 -4.34 37.33 28.35
N LYS A 101 -3.77 36.18 27.95
CA LYS A 101 -4.52 35.09 27.31
C LYS A 101 -4.66 33.90 28.26
N PHE A 102 -5.85 33.31 28.28
CA PHE A 102 -6.12 32.12 29.06
C PHE A 102 -5.33 30.92 28.53
N LEU A 103 -4.36 30.46 29.31
CA LEU A 103 -3.58 29.28 29.00
C LEU A 103 -4.28 28.03 29.57
N LYS A 104 -4.77 27.17 28.68
CA LYS A 104 -5.22 25.81 28.98
C LYS A 104 -4.53 24.82 28.06
N PRO A 105 -4.19 23.61 28.52
CA PRO A 105 -3.76 22.55 27.61
C PRO A 105 -4.90 22.27 26.62
N PRO A 106 -4.59 21.93 25.35
CA PRO A 106 -5.61 21.56 24.38
C PRO A 106 -6.39 20.34 24.87
N PRO A 107 -7.73 20.32 24.73
CA PRO A 107 -8.52 19.17 25.13
C PRO A 107 -8.10 17.95 24.29
N PRO A 108 -7.85 16.79 24.91
CA PRO A 108 -7.47 15.58 24.19
C PRO A 108 -8.62 15.09 23.30
N ILE A 109 -8.32 14.83 22.03
CA ILE A 109 -9.32 14.44 21.01
C ILE A 109 -9.76 12.97 21.19
N GLN A 110 -8.89 12.12 21.75
CA GLN A 110 -9.16 10.69 21.93
C GLN A 110 -8.70 10.24 23.32
N GLN A 111 -9.56 9.52 24.03
CA GLN A 111 -9.22 8.92 25.31
C GLN A 111 -8.54 7.57 25.09
N ALA A 112 -7.36 7.41 25.68
CA ALA A 112 -6.63 6.14 25.67
C ALA A 112 -6.97 5.36 26.95
N GLU A 113 -8.05 4.57 26.92
CA GLU A 113 -8.46 3.72 28.04
C GLU A 113 -7.76 2.35 28.04
N SER A 114 -7.27 1.92 26.87
CA SER A 114 -6.55 0.66 26.71
C SER A 114 -5.15 0.73 27.32
N ASN A 115 -4.77 -0.30 28.07
CA ASN A 115 -3.40 -0.46 28.57
C ASN A 115 -2.42 -0.48 27.39
N TRP A 116 -1.28 0.19 27.55
CA TRP A 116 -0.18 0.12 26.57
C TRP A 116 0.20 -1.35 26.33
N PRO A 117 0.40 -1.80 25.08
CA PRO A 117 0.73 -3.19 24.81
C PRO A 117 1.99 -3.59 25.57
N LEU A 118 1.85 -4.60 26.43
CA LEU A 118 2.95 -5.16 27.20
C LEU A 118 3.84 -5.95 26.24
N LEU A 119 5.16 -5.79 26.39
CA LEU A 119 6.15 -6.53 25.60
C LEU A 119 6.06 -8.02 25.95
N THR A 120 5.73 -8.86 24.97
CA THR A 120 5.87 -10.31 25.09
C THR A 120 7.33 -10.69 24.89
N VAL A 121 8.07 -10.84 25.99
CA VAL A 121 9.46 -11.32 25.94
C VAL A 121 9.42 -12.85 26.08
N SER A 122 9.85 -13.57 25.03
CA SER A 122 10.07 -15.01 25.13
C SER A 122 11.37 -15.26 25.89
N ARG A 123 11.31 -16.06 26.95
CA ARG A 123 12.44 -16.36 27.82
C ARG A 123 13.34 -17.40 27.14
N THR A 124 14.45 -16.97 26.53
CA THR A 124 15.50 -17.90 26.06
C THR A 124 16.24 -18.47 27.28
N GLN A 125 16.08 -19.77 27.51
CA GLN A 125 16.54 -20.52 28.68
C GLN A 125 18.05 -20.88 28.69
N GLU A 126 18.89 -20.25 27.86
CA GLU A 126 20.27 -20.72 27.61
C GLU A 126 21.38 -20.05 28.46
N TRP A 127 21.08 -19.09 29.34
CA TRP A 127 22.10 -18.35 30.09
C TRP A 127 22.17 -18.65 31.60
N MET A 128 21.37 -19.60 32.10
CA MET A 128 21.47 -20.09 33.49
C MET A 128 22.21 -21.43 33.57
N LYS A 129 23.50 -21.41 33.27
CA LYS A 129 24.45 -22.40 33.83
C LYS A 129 25.56 -21.64 34.56
N PRO A 130 25.72 -21.80 35.88
CA PRO A 130 26.90 -21.31 36.57
C PRO A 130 28.10 -22.15 36.11
N ALA A 131 29.13 -21.46 35.63
CA ALA A 131 30.43 -22.05 35.34
C ALA A 131 31.25 -22.14 36.63
N GLY A 132 31.76 -23.34 36.92
CA GLY A 132 32.86 -23.57 37.87
C GLY A 132 32.43 -24.19 39.20
N GLU A 133 32.62 -25.50 39.35
CA GLU A 133 33.80 -26.05 40.03
C GLU A 133 33.84 -27.58 39.94
N THR A 134 34.98 -28.07 39.49
CA THR A 134 35.32 -29.49 39.33
C THR A 134 36.06 -29.94 40.58
N THR A 135 35.56 -30.95 41.31
CA THR A 135 36.43 -31.89 42.04
C THR A 135 35.91 -33.32 41.91
N THR A 136 36.82 -34.19 41.51
CA THR A 136 36.71 -35.63 41.28
C THR A 136 36.77 -36.40 42.60
N SER A 137 35.93 -37.44 42.78
CA SER A 137 36.39 -38.79 43.18
C SER A 137 35.23 -39.81 43.20
N TRP A 138 35.55 -40.99 42.64
CA TRP A 138 34.87 -42.28 42.63
C TRP A 138 34.13 -42.70 43.93
N MET A 139 32.96 -43.35 43.79
CA MET A 139 32.75 -44.82 43.85
C MET A 139 31.39 -45.22 44.47
N SER A 140 30.78 -46.26 43.89
CA SER A 140 29.79 -47.23 44.45
C SER A 140 28.29 -46.88 44.52
N THR A 141 27.53 -47.58 43.66
CA THR A 141 26.13 -48.05 43.70
C THR A 141 25.75 -48.88 44.96
N PRO A 142 24.52 -49.45 45.14
CA PRO A 142 23.21 -49.28 44.46
C PRO A 142 21.96 -49.20 45.40
N GLU A 143 20.79 -48.98 44.79
CA GLU A 143 19.44 -49.52 45.13
C GLU A 143 18.84 -49.36 46.55
N GLU A 144 17.64 -48.76 46.61
CA GLU A 144 16.48 -49.46 47.19
C GLU A 144 15.14 -48.98 46.62
N LYS A 145 14.29 -49.98 46.32
CA LYS A 145 12.92 -49.91 45.78
C LYS A 145 11.89 -49.66 46.88
N ARG A 146 10.67 -49.30 46.43
CA ARG A 146 9.30 -49.47 47.01
C ARG A 146 8.65 -48.14 47.41
N ALA A 147 7.37 -47.89 47.19
CA ALA A 147 6.26 -48.72 46.69
C ALA A 147 5.17 -47.82 46.08
N GLU A 148 4.45 -48.39 45.11
CA GLU A 148 3.12 -47.93 44.70
C GLU A 148 2.14 -48.03 45.87
N GLY A 149 1.32 -46.99 46.03
CA GLY A 149 0.16 -46.94 46.92
C GLY A 149 -1.01 -46.34 46.16
N SER A 150 -2.01 -47.18 45.92
CA SER A 150 -3.24 -46.94 45.17
C SER A 150 -4.16 -45.91 45.81
N GLY A 151 -4.82 -45.16 44.90
CA GLY A 151 -6.05 -44.36 45.00
C GLY A 151 -6.82 -44.24 46.31
N ASP A 152 -7.29 -43.03 46.57
CA ASP A 152 -8.74 -42.82 46.65
C ASP A 152 -9.10 -41.38 46.23
N GLY A 153 -10.29 -41.23 45.66
CA GLY A 153 -10.73 -40.00 45.02
C GLY A 153 -10.95 -38.86 46.01
N GLU A 154 -10.20 -37.78 45.83
CA GLU A 154 -10.65 -36.45 46.22
C GLU A 154 -10.96 -35.64 44.97
N VAL A 155 -12.17 -35.09 44.96
CA VAL A 155 -12.75 -34.21 43.96
C VAL A 155 -11.76 -33.08 43.64
N GLY A 156 -11.04 -33.26 42.53
CA GLY A 156 -10.13 -32.26 42.01
C GLY A 156 -10.89 -30.98 41.74
N TRP A 157 -10.47 -29.89 42.38
CA TRP A 157 -10.64 -28.59 41.75
C TRP A 157 -9.84 -28.68 40.46
N ASP A 158 -10.56 -28.64 39.34
CA ASP A 158 -10.00 -28.56 38.00
C ASP A 158 -9.24 -27.25 37.86
N VAL A 159 -8.03 -27.25 38.42
CA VAL A 159 -6.97 -26.30 38.11
C VAL A 159 -6.07 -27.06 37.15
N GLU A 160 -6.57 -27.30 35.92
CA GLU A 160 -5.67 -27.39 34.78
C GLU A 160 -4.68 -26.22 34.91
N ASP A 161 -3.39 -26.52 34.75
CA ASP A 161 -2.23 -25.63 34.79
C ASP A 161 -2.38 -24.42 33.84
N ALA A 162 -3.34 -23.55 34.11
CA ALA A 162 -3.58 -22.28 33.47
C ALA A 162 -2.88 -21.23 34.32
N ASP A 163 -1.58 -21.09 34.03
CA ASP A 163 -0.87 -19.82 34.15
C ASP A 163 -1.13 -19.05 35.45
N LEU A 164 -0.61 -19.59 36.56
CA LEU A 164 -0.15 -18.74 37.64
C LEU A 164 1.02 -17.90 37.10
N GLU A 165 0.68 -16.82 36.38
CA GLU A 165 1.61 -15.77 35.98
C GLU A 165 2.18 -15.14 37.25
N ILE A 166 3.30 -15.69 37.73
CA ILE A 166 4.12 -15.06 38.75
C ILE A 166 4.46 -13.67 38.20
N PRO A 167 3.99 -12.56 38.81
CA PRO A 167 4.30 -11.24 38.32
C PRO A 167 5.82 -11.08 38.35
N ASP A 168 6.42 -10.90 37.18
CA ASP A 168 7.86 -10.65 37.04
C ASP A 168 8.19 -9.35 37.76
N LEU A 169 8.64 -9.46 39.00
CA LEU A 169 9.29 -8.40 39.74
C LEU A 169 10.61 -8.19 39.01
N GLY A 170 10.64 -7.18 38.12
CA GLY A 170 11.82 -6.79 37.33
C GLY A 170 13.11 -6.72 38.16
N PRO A 171 14.27 -6.61 37.49
CA PRO A 171 15.56 -7.05 38.01
C PRO A 171 15.80 -6.65 39.47
N THR A 172 16.09 -7.65 40.31
CA THR A 172 16.57 -7.46 41.68
C THR A 172 17.66 -6.41 41.70
N GLN A 173 17.49 -5.39 42.54
CA GLN A 173 18.43 -4.30 42.74
C GLN A 173 19.84 -4.88 42.99
N GLY A 174 20.72 -4.72 42.00
CA GLY A 174 22.16 -4.76 42.24
C GLY A 174 22.56 -3.55 43.10
N PRO A 175 23.72 -3.63 43.79
CA PRO A 175 24.16 -2.58 44.70
C PRO A 175 24.21 -1.23 44.00
N GLU A 176 23.69 -0.20 44.68
CA GLU A 176 23.57 1.18 44.20
C GLU A 176 24.94 1.74 43.79
N THR A 177 25.26 1.67 42.50
CA THR A 177 26.24 2.56 41.86
C THR A 177 25.49 3.76 41.29
N THR A 178 25.85 4.95 41.77
CA THR A 178 25.25 6.26 41.47
C THR A 178 25.52 6.77 40.05
N ASP A 179 25.55 5.88 39.05
CA ASP A 179 25.56 6.27 37.65
C ASP A 179 24.18 5.97 37.05
N SER A 180 23.46 7.04 36.70
CA SER A 180 22.14 6.98 36.07
C SER A 180 22.31 6.52 34.62
N TYR A 181 22.58 5.22 34.41
CA TYR A 181 22.70 4.64 33.09
C TYR A 181 21.32 4.59 32.40
N VAL A 182 21.13 5.45 31.40
CA VAL A 182 19.89 5.51 30.62
C VAL A 182 19.98 4.52 29.46
N HIS A 183 19.19 3.46 29.50
CA HIS A 183 19.03 2.55 28.37
C HIS A 183 18.25 3.23 27.23
N LEU A 184 18.91 3.39 26.07
CA LEU A 184 18.26 3.86 24.84
C LEU A 184 17.51 2.68 24.20
N PRO A 185 16.23 2.86 23.81
CA PRO A 185 15.47 1.79 23.17
C PRO A 185 16.03 1.49 21.76
N THR A 186 16.07 0.20 21.41
CA THR A 186 16.45 -0.24 20.06
C THR A 186 15.35 0.06 19.06
N GLN A 187 15.72 0.40 17.82
CA GLN A 187 14.78 0.67 16.75
C GLN A 187 13.97 -0.60 16.41
N GLY A 188 12.64 -0.47 16.37
CA GLY A 188 11.75 -1.53 15.89
C GLY A 188 11.82 -1.71 14.36
N PRO A 189 11.30 -2.84 13.83
CA PRO A 189 11.25 -3.06 12.39
C PRO A 189 10.37 -2.00 11.71
N SER A 190 10.87 -1.43 10.61
CA SER A 190 10.09 -0.46 9.84
C SER A 190 8.96 -1.15 9.05
N PRO A 191 7.82 -0.48 8.80
CA PRO A 191 6.74 -1.06 8.01
C PRO A 191 7.17 -1.56 6.62
N PRO A 192 8.01 -0.84 5.85
CA PRO A 192 8.51 -1.34 4.55
C PRO A 192 9.25 -2.68 4.61
N ILE A 193 10.07 -2.90 5.65
CA ILE A 193 10.78 -4.18 5.86
C ILE A 193 9.79 -5.30 6.19
N THR A 194 8.69 -4.98 6.87
CA THR A 194 7.65 -5.95 7.18
C THR A 194 6.88 -6.35 5.92
N TRP A 195 6.59 -5.40 5.03
CA TRP A 195 5.90 -5.66 3.76
C TRP A 195 6.66 -6.61 2.85
N THR A 196 7.99 -6.45 2.73
CA THR A 196 8.81 -7.32 1.89
C THR A 196 8.88 -8.75 2.41
N LYS A 197 8.68 -8.98 3.72
CA LYS A 197 8.60 -10.32 4.32
C LYS A 197 7.23 -10.96 4.14
N ASN A 198 6.16 -10.16 4.20
CA ASN A 198 4.79 -10.66 4.17
C ASN A 198 4.23 -10.84 2.76
N SER A 199 4.79 -10.16 1.76
CA SER A 199 4.28 -10.17 0.40
C SER A 199 5.28 -10.72 -0.60
N GLN A 200 4.78 -11.45 -1.59
CA GLN A 200 5.52 -11.92 -2.77
C GLN A 200 5.10 -11.17 -4.05
N LEU A 201 4.34 -10.08 -3.90
CA LEU A 201 3.87 -9.27 -5.01
C LEU A 201 4.88 -8.17 -5.34
N PRO A 202 5.32 -8.02 -6.60
CA PRO A 202 6.28 -6.98 -6.98
C PRO A 202 5.84 -5.57 -6.57
N ALA A 203 4.56 -5.25 -6.69
CA ALA A 203 3.99 -3.96 -6.33
C ALA A 203 4.27 -3.56 -4.87
N ASP A 204 4.18 -4.53 -3.95
CA ASP A 204 4.39 -4.28 -2.52
C ASP A 204 5.87 -4.02 -2.21
N HIS A 205 6.78 -4.70 -2.92
CA HIS A 205 8.23 -4.48 -2.77
C HIS A 205 8.66 -3.13 -3.34
N VAL A 206 8.04 -2.69 -4.44
CA VAL A 206 8.23 -1.33 -4.98
C VAL A 206 7.69 -0.29 -4.01
N ALA A 207 6.50 -0.49 -3.44
CA ALA A 207 5.94 0.40 -2.42
C ALA A 207 6.82 0.48 -1.17
N ALA A 208 7.50 -0.62 -0.81
CA ALA A 208 8.48 -0.64 0.28
C ALA A 208 9.80 0.09 -0.06
N GLY A 209 10.05 0.46 -1.32
CA GLY A 209 11.31 1.02 -1.78
C GLY A 209 12.42 -0.01 -1.99
N SER A 210 12.11 -1.31 -1.89
CA SER A 210 13.05 -2.40 -2.16
C SER A 210 13.02 -2.79 -3.64
N PHE A 211 13.56 -1.91 -4.49
CA PHE A 211 13.52 -2.11 -5.95
C PHE A 211 14.29 -3.35 -6.39
N GLU A 212 15.39 -3.69 -5.73
CA GLU A 212 16.16 -4.90 -6.06
C GLU A 212 15.30 -6.18 -5.86
N SER A 213 14.60 -6.27 -4.74
CA SER A 213 13.72 -7.40 -4.45
C SER A 213 12.54 -7.46 -5.43
N ALA A 214 11.93 -6.32 -5.74
CA ALA A 214 10.89 -6.23 -6.76
C ALA A 214 11.37 -6.70 -8.14
N CYS A 215 12.58 -6.30 -8.56
CA CYS A 215 13.17 -6.73 -9.82
C CYS A 215 13.44 -8.25 -9.84
N ARG A 216 13.92 -8.83 -8.73
CA ARG A 216 14.10 -10.29 -8.62
C ARG A 216 12.77 -11.05 -8.73
N LEU A 217 11.70 -10.54 -8.13
CA LEU A 217 10.35 -11.12 -8.26
C LEU A 217 9.84 -11.02 -9.70
N LEU A 218 9.95 -9.86 -10.34
CA LEU A 218 9.56 -9.68 -11.75
C LEU A 218 10.38 -10.54 -12.72
N ASN A 219 11.67 -10.74 -12.44
CA ASN A 219 12.52 -11.61 -13.24
C ASN A 219 12.12 -13.09 -13.07
N SER A 220 11.97 -13.56 -11.83
CA SER A 220 11.63 -14.97 -11.56
C SER A 220 10.19 -15.35 -11.93
N GLN A 221 9.23 -14.44 -11.76
CA GLN A 221 7.81 -14.72 -12.04
C GLN A 221 7.44 -14.47 -13.51
N LEU A 222 8.00 -13.44 -14.14
CA LEU A 222 7.57 -12.95 -15.46
C LEU A 222 8.70 -12.88 -16.50
N GLY A 223 9.93 -13.24 -16.16
CA GLY A 223 11.07 -13.24 -17.09
C GLY A 223 11.54 -11.84 -17.50
N ILE A 224 11.25 -10.80 -16.72
CA ILE A 224 11.67 -9.43 -17.05
C ILE A 224 13.17 -9.26 -16.77
N VAL A 225 13.91 -8.81 -17.78
CA VAL A 225 15.37 -8.56 -17.69
C VAL A 225 15.71 -7.08 -17.80
N GLN A 226 15.02 -6.35 -18.69
CA GLN A 226 15.24 -4.92 -18.90
C GLN A 226 14.24 -4.08 -18.10
N PHE A 227 14.72 -3.40 -17.06
CA PHE A 227 13.89 -2.63 -16.12
C PHE A 227 13.79 -1.14 -16.45
N LYS A 228 14.52 -0.63 -17.44
CA LYS A 228 14.44 0.78 -17.83
C LYS A 228 13.00 1.30 -18.08
N PRO A 229 12.10 0.55 -18.75
CA PRO A 229 10.71 0.98 -18.94
C PRO A 229 9.88 1.05 -17.64
N TYR A 230 10.33 0.39 -16.57
CA TYR A 230 9.66 0.38 -15.27
C TYR A 230 10.02 1.58 -14.38
N GLU A 231 11.06 2.34 -14.72
CA GLU A 231 11.60 3.41 -13.87
C GLU A 231 10.52 4.40 -13.40
N THR A 232 9.78 4.98 -14.35
CA THR A 232 8.69 5.92 -14.03
C THR A 232 7.56 5.26 -13.25
N LEU A 233 7.24 3.99 -13.53
CA LEU A 233 6.19 3.25 -12.83
C LEU A 233 6.58 2.98 -11.37
N PHE A 234 7.84 2.60 -11.15
CA PHE A 234 8.37 2.30 -9.82
C PHE A 234 8.43 3.55 -8.96
N LEU A 235 8.94 4.65 -9.52
CA LEU A 235 9.01 5.93 -8.82
C LEU A 235 7.63 6.45 -8.45
N ASN A 236 6.66 6.37 -9.36
CA ASN A 236 5.28 6.78 -9.08
C ASN A 236 4.66 5.93 -7.96
N LEU A 237 4.81 4.61 -8.02
CA LEU A 237 4.26 3.71 -7.00
C LEU A 237 4.93 3.92 -5.64
N TYR A 238 6.25 4.12 -5.61
CA TYR A 238 6.99 4.43 -4.38
C TYR A 238 6.59 5.79 -3.80
N SER A 239 6.41 6.83 -4.63
CA SER A 239 5.99 8.15 -4.15
C SER A 239 4.58 8.14 -3.54
N GLY A 240 3.68 7.28 -4.04
CA GLY A 240 2.33 7.12 -3.53
C GLY A 240 2.21 6.23 -2.29
N SER A 241 3.30 5.57 -1.86
CA SER A 241 3.29 4.57 -0.79
C SER A 241 3.23 5.15 0.62
N LYS A 242 3.59 6.41 0.81
CA LYS A 242 3.77 7.04 2.12
C LYS A 242 3.18 8.45 2.15
N THR A 243 2.65 8.79 3.31
CA THR A 243 2.16 10.13 3.64
C THR A 243 3.12 10.79 4.61
N VAL A 244 3.23 12.11 4.54
CA VAL A 244 4.17 12.90 5.35
C VAL A 244 3.37 13.84 6.23
N GLY A 245 3.58 13.78 7.55
CA GLY A 245 2.89 14.61 8.52
C GLY A 245 3.87 15.23 9.52
N THR A 246 3.65 16.50 9.87
CA THR A 246 4.41 17.21 10.91
C THR A 246 3.56 17.31 12.18
N TRP A 247 4.19 17.09 13.33
CA TRP A 247 3.51 17.17 14.63
C TRP A 247 4.04 18.32 15.50
N GLN A 248 5.26 18.80 15.25
CA GLN A 248 5.86 19.95 15.93
C GLN A 248 6.64 20.83 14.95
N GLN A 249 6.70 22.13 15.25
CA GLN A 249 7.58 23.06 14.52
C GLN A 249 9.03 22.75 14.90
N ASN A 250 9.93 22.66 13.90
CA ASN A 250 11.37 22.35 14.04
C ASN A 250 11.76 20.88 14.28
N VAL A 251 10.84 19.92 14.15
CA VAL A 251 11.15 18.48 14.15
C VAL A 251 10.99 17.92 12.73
N PRO A 252 11.88 17.02 12.27
CA PRO A 252 11.72 16.37 10.98
C PRO A 252 10.33 15.73 10.82
N PRO A 253 9.74 15.78 9.62
CA PRO A 253 8.42 15.23 9.40
C PRO A 253 8.40 13.71 9.62
N SER A 254 7.29 13.22 10.14
CA SER A 254 7.02 11.80 10.32
C SER A 254 6.43 11.19 9.05
N PHE A 255 6.80 9.94 8.76
CA PHE A 255 6.22 9.17 7.67
C PHE A 255 5.11 8.26 8.21
N SER A 256 3.93 8.35 7.61
CA SER A 256 2.81 7.46 7.87
C SER A 256 2.57 6.58 6.66
N PHE A 257 2.44 5.27 6.91
CA PHE A 257 2.36 4.25 5.87
C PHE A 257 0.93 3.70 5.79
N PRO A 258 0.11 4.13 4.81
CA PRO A 258 -1.26 3.64 4.66
C PRO A 258 -1.27 2.14 4.32
N LEU A 259 -2.18 1.40 4.95
CA LEU A 259 -2.29 -0.05 4.82
C LEU A 259 -3.59 -0.44 4.12
N ARG A 260 -3.55 -1.44 3.24
CA ARG A 260 -4.78 -1.99 2.65
C ARG A 260 -5.60 -2.79 3.67
N ASN A 261 -4.92 -3.45 4.60
CA ASN A 261 -5.51 -4.27 5.67
C ASN A 261 -5.59 -3.53 7.02
N TRP A 262 -5.73 -2.20 7.01
CA TRP A 262 -5.64 -1.35 8.22
C TRP A 262 -6.57 -1.75 9.38
N LYS A 263 -7.70 -2.43 9.12
CA LYS A 263 -8.64 -2.87 10.16
C LYS A 263 -8.12 -4.04 11.00
N GLU A 264 -7.33 -4.92 10.38
CA GLU A 264 -6.85 -6.19 10.97
C GLU A 264 -5.32 -6.22 11.06
N ALA A 265 -4.66 -5.13 10.62
CA ALA A 265 -3.22 -5.05 10.55
C ALA A 265 -2.61 -4.90 11.95
N ASN A 266 -1.76 -5.86 12.30
CA ASN A 266 -0.82 -5.75 13.40
C ASN A 266 0.55 -5.32 12.85
N PRO A 267 1.48 -4.85 13.70
CA PRO A 267 2.84 -4.49 13.29
C PRO A 267 3.58 -5.60 12.52
N LYS A 268 3.17 -6.87 12.69
CA LYS A 268 3.74 -8.03 11.99
C LYS A 268 3.00 -8.41 10.71
N THR A 269 1.74 -8.03 10.51
CA THR A 269 0.89 -8.47 9.38
C THR A 269 0.54 -7.36 8.40
N SER A 270 1.14 -6.18 8.56
CA SER A 270 0.85 -5.01 7.71
C SER A 270 1.19 -5.25 6.23
N LEU A 271 0.38 -4.67 5.34
CA LEU A 271 0.56 -4.68 3.88
C LEU A 271 0.23 -3.29 3.29
N PRO A 272 0.98 -2.83 2.27
CA PRO A 272 0.82 -1.47 1.76
C PRO A 272 -0.52 -1.26 1.04
N ALA A 273 -1.01 -0.03 1.10
CA ALA A 273 -2.16 0.41 0.31
C ALA A 273 -1.84 0.39 -1.20
N VAL A 274 -2.86 0.10 -2.01
CA VAL A 274 -2.75 -0.06 -3.46
C VAL A 274 -3.36 1.17 -4.14
N GLY A 275 -2.56 1.88 -4.94
CA GLY A 275 -2.98 3.10 -5.64
C GLY A 275 -3.59 2.88 -7.02
N VAL A 276 -3.41 1.70 -7.63
CA VAL A 276 -3.90 1.37 -8.98
C VAL A 276 -4.74 0.11 -8.91
N LYS A 277 -6.01 0.20 -9.32
CA LYS A 277 -6.92 -0.95 -9.39
C LYS A 277 -7.10 -1.42 -10.83
N LEU A 278 -7.61 -2.65 -11.00
CA LEU A 278 -7.91 -3.21 -12.31
C LEU A 278 -8.88 -2.31 -13.11
N ASN A 279 -9.90 -1.75 -12.45
CA ASN A 279 -10.87 -0.83 -13.07
C ASN A 279 -10.21 0.42 -13.68
N ASP A 280 -9.15 0.94 -13.06
CA ASP A 280 -8.41 2.08 -13.59
C ASP A 280 -7.69 1.72 -14.90
N LEU A 281 -7.18 0.48 -15.00
CA LEU A 281 -6.57 -0.02 -16.23
C LEU A 281 -7.61 -0.25 -17.33
N VAL A 282 -8.79 -0.77 -16.98
CA VAL A 282 -9.90 -0.92 -17.93
C VAL A 282 -10.35 0.45 -18.47
N ALA A 283 -10.38 1.49 -17.63
CA ALA A 283 -10.67 2.85 -18.07
C ALA A 283 -9.58 3.38 -19.03
N ARG A 284 -8.29 3.15 -18.73
CA ARG A 284 -7.18 3.52 -19.63
C ARG A 284 -7.22 2.76 -20.96
N LEU A 285 -7.72 1.53 -20.97
CA LEU A 285 -7.87 0.74 -22.19
C LEU A 285 -8.85 1.41 -23.18
N GLN A 286 -9.92 2.04 -22.69
CA GLN A 286 -10.86 2.78 -23.53
C GLN A 286 -10.19 3.95 -24.25
N ILE A 287 -9.28 4.66 -23.58
CA ILE A 287 -8.48 5.73 -24.20
C ILE A 287 -7.61 5.15 -25.33
N CYS A 288 -7.02 3.97 -25.12
CA CYS A 288 -6.22 3.31 -26.15
C CYS A 288 -7.06 2.94 -27.39
N TYR A 289 -8.31 2.52 -27.20
CA TYR A 289 -9.25 2.26 -28.30
C TYR A 289 -9.62 3.53 -29.06
N GLN A 290 -9.86 4.64 -28.36
CA GLN A 290 -10.13 5.93 -29.00
C GLN A 290 -8.95 6.41 -29.84
N LEU A 291 -7.71 6.29 -29.32
CA LEU A 291 -6.49 6.63 -30.07
C LEU A 291 -6.31 5.74 -31.31
N THR A 292 -6.62 4.44 -31.18
CA THR A 292 -6.58 3.48 -32.30
C THR A 292 -7.60 3.84 -33.37
N THR A 293 -8.84 4.16 -32.98
CA THR A 293 -9.89 4.62 -33.91
C THR A 293 -9.51 5.95 -34.56
N GLY A 294 -8.86 6.86 -33.82
CA GLY A 294 -8.35 8.14 -34.32
C GLY A 294 -7.10 8.04 -35.20
N GLY A 295 -6.55 6.84 -35.42
CA GLY A 295 -5.38 6.64 -36.28
C GLY A 295 -4.04 7.07 -35.68
N LYS A 296 -4.00 7.45 -34.39
CA LYS A 296 -2.79 7.86 -33.67
C LYS A 296 -2.03 6.64 -33.13
N PHE A 297 -1.46 5.84 -34.03
CA PHE A 297 -0.90 4.53 -33.69
C PHE A 297 0.33 4.60 -32.78
N THR A 298 1.21 5.59 -32.94
CA THR A 298 2.39 5.76 -32.08
C THR A 298 2.00 6.02 -30.62
N GLU A 299 1.13 7.01 -30.39
CA GLU A 299 0.59 7.30 -29.05
C GLU A 299 -0.17 6.10 -28.46
N ALA A 300 -0.95 5.39 -29.29
CA ALA A 300 -1.67 4.19 -28.84
C ALA A 300 -0.71 3.07 -28.40
N ILE A 301 0.36 2.80 -29.15
CA ILE A 301 1.36 1.78 -28.81
C ILE A 301 2.02 2.10 -27.47
N GLU A 302 2.43 3.35 -27.25
CA GLU A 302 3.04 3.76 -25.97
C GLU A 302 2.08 3.56 -24.80
N LYS A 303 0.81 3.91 -24.96
CA LYS A 303 -0.21 3.71 -23.91
C LYS A 303 -0.51 2.23 -23.67
N PHE A 304 -0.59 1.41 -24.71
CA PHE A 304 -0.75 -0.04 -24.55
C PHE A 304 0.46 -0.69 -23.87
N GLN A 305 1.68 -0.27 -24.21
CA GLN A 305 2.90 -0.75 -23.55
C GLN A 305 2.91 -0.36 -22.08
N ASN A 306 2.59 0.90 -21.75
CA ASN A 306 2.48 1.35 -20.36
C ASN A 306 1.43 0.55 -19.58
N LEU A 307 0.28 0.27 -20.21
CA LEU A 307 -0.80 -0.52 -19.61
C LEU A 307 -0.35 -1.96 -19.35
N LEU A 308 0.36 -2.59 -20.29
CA LEU A 308 0.91 -3.93 -20.16
C LEU A 308 1.86 -4.03 -18.95
N LEU A 309 2.75 -3.05 -18.78
CA LEU A 309 3.66 -3.01 -17.62
C LEU A 309 2.90 -2.76 -16.30
N LEU A 310 1.87 -1.92 -16.31
CA LEU A 310 1.06 -1.67 -15.12
C LEU A 310 0.30 -2.91 -14.63
N VAL A 311 -0.14 -3.80 -15.53
CA VAL A 311 -0.79 -5.05 -15.13
C VAL A 311 0.14 -5.91 -14.27
N THR A 312 1.45 -5.88 -14.52
CA THR A 312 2.43 -6.63 -13.69
C THR A 312 2.59 -6.11 -12.26
N LEU A 313 2.07 -4.91 -11.99
CA LEU A 313 2.12 -4.23 -10.69
C LEU A 313 0.73 -4.15 -10.02
N LEU A 314 -0.24 -4.93 -10.50
CA LEU A 314 -1.56 -4.99 -9.87
C LEU A 314 -1.55 -5.88 -8.62
N VAL A 315 -2.38 -5.48 -7.67
CA VAL A 315 -2.80 -6.31 -6.55
C VAL A 315 -4.30 -6.51 -6.70
N VAL A 316 -4.72 -7.77 -6.76
CA VAL A 316 -6.10 -8.19 -7.02
C VAL A 316 -6.58 -9.11 -5.92
N ASP A 317 -7.87 -9.05 -5.61
CA ASP A 317 -8.45 -9.74 -4.45
C ASP A 317 -9.05 -11.09 -4.87
N THR A 318 -9.59 -11.19 -6.08
CA THR A 318 -10.34 -12.37 -6.54
C THR A 318 -9.65 -13.12 -7.68
N LYS A 319 -9.92 -14.43 -7.78
CA LYS A 319 -9.46 -15.24 -8.91
C LYS A 319 -10.05 -14.77 -10.26
N GLN A 320 -11.24 -14.16 -10.25
CA GLN A 320 -11.86 -13.62 -11.45
C GLN A 320 -11.07 -12.42 -11.98
N GLU A 321 -10.67 -11.49 -11.09
CA GLU A 321 -9.83 -10.35 -11.46
C GLU A 321 -8.46 -10.80 -12.02
N ILE A 322 -7.89 -11.92 -11.55
CA ILE A 322 -6.67 -12.49 -12.14
C ILE A 322 -6.91 -12.90 -13.60
N VAL A 323 -8.04 -13.56 -13.90
CA VAL A 323 -8.38 -13.95 -15.27
C VAL A 323 -8.59 -12.72 -16.14
N GLU A 324 -9.26 -11.69 -15.63
CA GLU A 324 -9.46 -10.42 -16.34
C GLU A 324 -8.13 -9.69 -16.61
N ALA A 325 -7.22 -9.64 -15.63
CA ALA A 325 -5.88 -9.08 -15.81
C ALA A 325 -5.06 -9.83 -16.88
N GLN A 326 -5.16 -11.17 -16.90
CA GLN A 326 -4.54 -11.99 -17.95
C GLN A 326 -5.15 -11.74 -19.34
N GLN A 327 -6.48 -11.56 -19.42
CA GLN A 327 -7.15 -11.18 -20.66
C GLN A 327 -6.70 -9.79 -21.12
N LEU A 328 -6.56 -8.84 -20.20
CA LEU A 328 -6.07 -7.50 -20.48
C LEU A 328 -4.66 -7.51 -21.06
N LEU A 329 -3.75 -8.32 -20.51
CA LEU A 329 -2.41 -8.53 -21.08
C LEU A 329 -2.47 -9.04 -22.53
N ARG A 330 -3.32 -10.03 -22.81
CA ARG A 330 -3.50 -10.58 -24.17
C ARG A 330 -4.07 -9.54 -25.14
N ILE A 331 -5.02 -8.73 -24.69
CA ILE A 331 -5.55 -7.63 -25.51
C ILE A 331 -4.44 -6.64 -25.84
N CYS A 332 -3.65 -6.22 -24.85
CA CYS A 332 -2.53 -5.31 -25.09
C CYS A 332 -1.50 -5.89 -26.06
N SER A 333 -1.13 -7.16 -25.93
CA SER A 333 -0.14 -7.79 -26.81
C SER A 333 -0.61 -7.86 -28.27
N GLU A 334 -1.87 -8.23 -28.49
CA GLU A 334 -2.49 -8.30 -29.83
C GLU A 334 -2.53 -6.91 -30.49
N TYR A 335 -2.90 -5.88 -29.74
CA TYR A 335 -2.93 -4.50 -30.24
C TYR A 335 -1.52 -3.95 -30.50
N ILE A 336 -0.56 -4.16 -29.60
CA ILE A 336 0.82 -3.70 -29.79
C ILE A 336 1.42 -4.34 -31.04
N CYS A 337 1.33 -5.67 -31.18
CA CYS A 337 1.88 -6.39 -32.31
C CYS A 337 1.24 -5.94 -33.63
N GLY A 338 -0.09 -5.84 -33.67
CA GLY A 338 -0.82 -5.40 -34.86
C GLY A 338 -0.53 -3.94 -35.26
N LEU A 339 -0.50 -3.02 -34.30
CA LEU A 339 -0.25 -1.59 -34.56
C LEU A 339 1.21 -1.32 -34.91
N GLN A 340 2.17 -2.00 -34.29
CA GLN A 340 3.59 -1.90 -34.68
C GLN A 340 3.81 -2.41 -36.10
N MET A 341 3.19 -3.55 -36.46
CA MET A 341 3.23 -4.08 -37.82
C MET A 341 2.62 -3.10 -38.83
N GLU A 342 1.45 -2.55 -38.55
CA GLU A 342 0.79 -1.59 -39.44
C GLU A 342 1.60 -0.29 -39.59
N THR A 343 2.28 0.14 -38.53
CA THR A 343 3.18 1.30 -38.56
C THR A 343 4.40 1.02 -39.43
N LEU A 344 5.03 -0.15 -39.28
CA LEU A 344 6.15 -0.56 -40.14
C LEU A 344 5.73 -0.70 -41.60
N ARG A 345 4.55 -1.27 -41.87
CA ARG A 345 3.99 -1.39 -43.23
C ARG A 345 3.86 -0.04 -43.91
N LYS A 346 3.45 1.00 -43.18
CA LYS A 346 3.33 2.37 -43.73
C LYS A 346 4.69 3.01 -44.05
N THR A 347 5.76 2.59 -43.38
CA THR A 347 7.13 3.10 -43.63
C THR A 347 7.85 2.41 -44.79
N LEU A 348 7.38 1.24 -45.24
CA LEU A 348 8.01 0.51 -46.34
C LEU A 348 7.82 1.22 -47.69
N PRO A 349 8.83 1.22 -48.58
CA PRO A 349 8.70 1.71 -49.95
C PRO A 349 7.70 0.89 -50.78
N LYS A 350 7.18 1.48 -51.87
CA LYS A 350 6.17 0.90 -52.77
C LYS A 350 6.67 0.74 -54.21
N SER A 351 7.96 0.90 -54.41
CA SER A 351 8.62 1.01 -55.72
C SER A 351 8.69 -0.32 -56.45
N SER A 352 9.01 -1.40 -55.74
CA SER A 352 9.14 -2.74 -56.31
C SER A 352 7.87 -3.57 -56.13
N MET A 353 7.60 -4.48 -57.07
CA MET A 353 6.52 -5.47 -56.95
C MET A 353 6.71 -6.37 -55.72
N GLU A 354 7.94 -6.67 -55.33
CA GLU A 354 8.24 -7.50 -54.15
C GLU A 354 7.93 -6.77 -52.83
N GLU A 355 8.18 -5.46 -52.80
CA GLU A 355 7.81 -4.60 -51.68
C GLU A 355 6.28 -4.47 -51.56
N GLN A 356 5.57 -4.36 -52.70
CA GLN A 356 4.11 -4.35 -52.73
C GLN A 356 3.50 -5.67 -52.25
N LYS A 357 4.11 -6.81 -52.62
CA LYS A 357 3.75 -8.13 -52.06
C LYS A 357 3.91 -8.14 -50.55
N ARG A 358 5.07 -7.70 -50.04
CA ARG A 358 5.33 -7.65 -48.60
C ARG A 358 4.34 -6.77 -47.84
N GLN A 359 3.97 -5.62 -48.41
CA GLN A 359 2.95 -4.76 -47.81
C GLN A 359 1.56 -5.42 -47.75
N CYS A 360 1.19 -6.19 -48.77
CA CYS A 360 -0.09 -6.91 -48.77
C CYS A 360 -0.09 -8.09 -47.81
N GLU A 361 1.00 -8.84 -47.74
CA GLU A 361 1.17 -9.88 -46.72
C GLU A 361 0.98 -9.31 -45.31
N MET A 362 1.65 -8.20 -44.98
CA MET A 362 1.50 -7.56 -43.67
C MET A 362 0.07 -7.09 -43.41
N ALA A 363 -0.60 -6.52 -44.42
CA ALA A 363 -2.00 -6.13 -44.31
C ALA A 363 -2.92 -7.35 -44.07
N ALA A 364 -2.66 -8.48 -44.73
CA ALA A 364 -3.39 -9.72 -44.53
C ALA A 364 -3.15 -10.32 -43.15
N TYR A 365 -1.90 -10.33 -42.66
CA TYR A 365 -1.60 -10.77 -41.29
C TYR A 365 -2.36 -9.92 -40.26
N PHE A 366 -2.52 -8.61 -40.51
CA PHE A 366 -3.22 -7.72 -39.59
C PHE A 366 -4.72 -8.07 -39.45
N THR A 367 -5.32 -8.67 -40.48
CA THR A 367 -6.71 -9.15 -40.42
C THR A 367 -6.91 -10.31 -39.44
N HIS A 368 -5.84 -11.00 -39.06
CA HIS A 368 -5.86 -12.14 -38.14
C HIS A 368 -5.58 -11.75 -36.68
N CYS A 369 -5.18 -10.50 -36.41
CA CYS A 369 -5.03 -9.99 -35.06
C CYS A 369 -6.39 -9.90 -34.35
N LYS A 370 -6.46 -10.35 -33.09
CA LYS A 370 -7.70 -10.41 -32.32
C LYS A 370 -8.05 -9.05 -31.71
N LEU A 371 -8.48 -8.12 -32.56
CA LEU A 371 -8.89 -6.77 -32.15
C LEU A 371 -10.40 -6.72 -31.85
N GLN A 372 -10.88 -5.61 -31.28
CA GLN A 372 -12.33 -5.35 -31.23
C GLN A 372 -12.93 -5.24 -32.64
N PRO A 373 -14.22 -5.59 -32.84
CA PRO A 373 -14.87 -5.61 -34.15
C PRO A 373 -14.72 -4.30 -34.93
N ILE A 374 -14.82 -3.15 -34.25
CA ILE A 374 -14.66 -1.82 -34.88
C ILE A 374 -13.29 -1.68 -35.55
N HIS A 375 -12.23 -2.13 -34.89
CA HIS A 375 -10.88 -2.07 -35.45
C HIS A 375 -10.64 -3.16 -36.50
N GLN A 376 -11.19 -4.37 -36.31
CA GLN A 376 -11.12 -5.44 -37.33
C GLN A 376 -11.76 -5.00 -38.66
N ILE A 377 -12.86 -4.25 -38.61
CA ILE A 377 -13.48 -3.68 -39.81
C ILE A 377 -12.51 -2.74 -40.53
N LEU A 378 -11.75 -1.92 -39.79
CA LEU A 378 -10.78 -1.00 -40.38
C LEU A 378 -9.59 -1.73 -41.02
N THR A 379 -9.09 -2.79 -40.37
CA THR A 379 -7.99 -3.60 -40.91
C THR A 379 -8.43 -4.36 -42.17
N LEU A 380 -9.59 -5.01 -42.14
CA LEU A 380 -10.15 -5.72 -43.29
C LEU A 380 -10.46 -4.78 -44.45
N ARG A 381 -10.96 -3.57 -44.19
CA ARG A 381 -11.20 -2.56 -45.24
C ARG A 381 -9.89 -2.15 -45.91
N THR A 382 -8.81 -2.03 -45.14
CA THR A 382 -7.50 -1.68 -45.67
C THR A 382 -6.92 -2.82 -46.51
N ALA A 383 -6.97 -4.05 -46.01
CA ALA A 383 -6.55 -5.25 -46.73
C ALA A 383 -7.35 -5.42 -48.04
N LEU A 384 -8.67 -5.32 -48.00
CA LEU A 384 -9.56 -5.43 -49.16
C LEU A 384 -9.14 -4.47 -50.30
N ASN A 385 -8.92 -3.20 -49.97
CA ASN A 385 -8.52 -2.19 -50.96
C ASN A 385 -7.13 -2.44 -51.55
N MET A 386 -6.21 -3.00 -50.77
CA MET A 386 -4.86 -3.31 -51.24
C MET A 386 -4.85 -4.54 -52.16
N PHE A 387 -5.53 -5.61 -51.75
CA PHE A 387 -5.62 -6.85 -52.53
C PHE A 387 -6.39 -6.65 -53.83
N PHE A 388 -7.43 -5.82 -53.83
CA PHE A 388 -8.16 -5.46 -55.05
C PHE A 388 -7.29 -4.70 -56.06
N LYS A 389 -6.40 -3.80 -55.58
CA LYS A 389 -5.47 -3.06 -56.46
C LYS A 389 -4.39 -3.95 -57.07
N LEU A 390 -3.95 -4.98 -56.34
CA LEU A 390 -2.99 -5.99 -56.81
C LEU A 390 -3.67 -7.14 -57.57
N LYS A 391 -4.96 -7.01 -57.88
CA LYS A 391 -5.73 -7.99 -58.65
C LYS A 391 -5.71 -9.40 -58.06
N ASN A 392 -5.55 -9.51 -56.74
CA ASN A 392 -5.74 -10.76 -56.01
C ASN A 392 -7.20 -10.86 -55.58
N TYR A 393 -8.06 -11.17 -56.55
CA TYR A 393 -9.52 -11.08 -56.40
C TYR A 393 -10.09 -12.22 -55.56
N LYS A 394 -9.49 -13.43 -55.59
CA LYS A 394 -9.97 -14.56 -54.79
C LYS A 394 -9.76 -14.29 -53.30
N THR A 395 -8.57 -13.83 -52.93
CA THR A 395 -8.28 -13.47 -51.53
C THR A 395 -9.04 -12.19 -51.10
N ALA A 396 -9.17 -11.20 -51.99
CA ALA A 396 -9.97 -9.99 -51.72
C ALA A 396 -11.46 -10.32 -51.47
N ALA A 397 -12.05 -11.26 -52.21
CA ALA A 397 -13.43 -11.68 -52.02
C ALA A 397 -13.65 -12.25 -50.60
N SER A 398 -12.69 -13.03 -50.08
CA SER A 398 -12.79 -13.55 -48.72
C SER A 398 -12.75 -12.45 -47.67
N PHE A 399 -11.83 -11.48 -47.80
CA PHE A 399 -11.81 -10.30 -46.91
C PHE A 399 -13.11 -9.51 -46.95
N ALA A 400 -13.72 -9.34 -48.12
CA ALA A 400 -15.00 -8.65 -48.24
C ALA A 400 -16.14 -9.40 -47.54
N LYS A 401 -16.20 -10.73 -47.65
CA LYS A 401 -17.20 -11.57 -46.94
C LYS A 401 -17.06 -11.43 -45.43
N ARG A 402 -15.84 -11.63 -44.90
CA ARG A 402 -15.55 -11.49 -43.46
C ARG A 402 -15.82 -10.07 -42.95
N LEU A 403 -15.54 -9.04 -43.77
CA LEU A 403 -15.87 -7.66 -43.42
C LEU A 403 -17.39 -7.43 -43.34
N LEU A 404 -18.19 -8.06 -44.20
CA LEU A 404 -19.65 -7.95 -44.17
C LEU A 404 -20.27 -8.69 -42.98
N GLU A 405 -19.69 -9.81 -42.57
CA GLU A 405 -20.11 -10.58 -41.37
C GLU A 405 -19.97 -9.77 -40.07
N LEU A 406 -18.96 -8.89 -39.99
CA LEU A 406 -18.76 -8.03 -38.82
C LEU A 406 -19.78 -6.88 -38.69
N GLY A 407 -20.68 -6.71 -39.66
CA GLY A 407 -21.73 -5.67 -39.63
C GLY A 407 -21.18 -4.24 -39.68
N PRO A 408 -20.48 -3.82 -40.75
CA PRO A 408 -19.92 -2.48 -40.85
C PRO A 408 -21.01 -1.44 -41.14
N ARG A 409 -20.65 -0.16 -41.02
CA ARG A 409 -21.57 0.95 -41.38
C ARG A 409 -22.10 0.80 -42.81
N PRO A 410 -23.35 1.22 -43.10
CA PRO A 410 -23.99 0.99 -44.40
C PRO A 410 -23.16 1.42 -45.62
N GLU A 411 -22.47 2.57 -45.54
CA GLU A 411 -21.60 3.06 -46.63
C GLU A 411 -20.44 2.10 -46.92
N VAL A 412 -19.79 1.59 -45.88
CA VAL A 412 -18.68 0.63 -46.00
C VAL A 412 -19.19 -0.72 -46.49
N ALA A 413 -20.38 -1.14 -46.03
CA ALA A 413 -21.02 -2.37 -46.49
C ALA A 413 -21.36 -2.32 -47.98
N GLN A 414 -21.92 -1.21 -48.47
CA GLN A 414 -22.22 -1.00 -49.89
C GLN A 414 -20.94 -1.03 -50.74
N GLN A 415 -19.87 -0.34 -50.29
CA GLN A 415 -18.58 -0.36 -50.97
C GLN A 415 -18.01 -1.78 -51.03
N ALA A 416 -18.06 -2.53 -49.92
CA ALA A 416 -17.56 -3.90 -49.86
C ALA A 416 -18.36 -4.86 -50.76
N ARG A 417 -19.70 -4.75 -50.81
CA ARG A 417 -20.54 -5.54 -51.73
C ARG A 417 -20.21 -5.26 -53.19
N LYS A 418 -19.96 -3.99 -53.55
CA LYS A 418 -19.58 -3.61 -54.92
C LYS A 418 -18.22 -4.21 -55.31
N ILE A 419 -17.25 -4.17 -54.40
CA ILE A 419 -15.93 -4.79 -54.61
C ILE A 419 -16.08 -6.31 -54.71
N LEU A 420 -16.89 -6.93 -53.86
CA LEU A 420 -17.14 -8.37 -53.88
C LEU A 420 -17.73 -8.82 -55.22
N GLN A 421 -18.75 -8.12 -55.74
CA GLN A 421 -19.34 -8.42 -57.04
C GLN A 421 -18.32 -8.32 -58.20
N ALA A 422 -17.42 -7.34 -58.13
CA ALA A 422 -16.32 -7.22 -59.09
C ALA A 422 -15.29 -8.35 -58.95
N CYS A 423 -15.01 -8.83 -57.74
CA CYS A 423 -14.12 -9.97 -57.50
C CYS A 423 -14.73 -11.29 -57.97
N ASP A 424 -16.04 -11.50 -57.77
CA ASP A 424 -16.75 -12.71 -58.19
C ASP A 424 -16.77 -12.89 -59.71
N SER A 425 -16.57 -11.80 -60.47
CA SER A 425 -16.49 -11.84 -61.93
C SER A 425 -15.14 -12.39 -62.44
N ASN A 426 -14.09 -12.39 -61.61
CA ASN A 426 -12.78 -12.94 -61.94
C ASN A 426 -12.07 -13.47 -60.68
N LEU A 427 -12.40 -14.69 -60.26
CA LEU A 427 -11.89 -15.35 -59.05
C LEU A 427 -10.48 -15.94 -59.22
N THR A 428 -9.53 -15.12 -59.67
CA THR A 428 -8.11 -15.50 -59.80
C THR A 428 -7.23 -14.57 -58.97
N ASP A 429 -6.12 -15.12 -58.44
CA ASP A 429 -5.07 -14.35 -57.79
C ASP A 429 -3.87 -14.27 -58.74
N GLU A 430 -3.46 -13.05 -59.13
CA GLU A 430 -2.30 -12.85 -60.03
C GLU A 430 -0.96 -13.11 -59.33
N LEU A 431 -0.89 -12.91 -58.01
CA LEU A 431 0.35 -12.99 -57.24
C LEU A 431 0.24 -13.99 -56.10
N GLN A 432 1.15 -14.96 -56.09
CA GLN A 432 1.35 -15.84 -54.93
C GLN A 432 1.99 -15.05 -53.79
N LEU A 433 1.29 -14.98 -52.65
CA LEU A 433 1.74 -14.33 -51.41
C LEU A 433 2.04 -15.40 -50.36
N HIS A 434 2.89 -15.08 -49.39
CA HIS A 434 3.16 -15.94 -48.23
C HIS A 434 2.04 -15.84 -47.17
N TYR A 435 0.79 -15.99 -47.60
CA TYR A 435 -0.38 -15.88 -46.75
C TYR A 435 -1.34 -17.03 -47.06
N ASP A 436 -1.75 -17.74 -46.02
CA ASP A 436 -2.74 -18.80 -46.11
C ASP A 436 -3.84 -18.51 -45.10
N GLU A 437 -5.05 -18.33 -45.61
CA GLU A 437 -6.24 -18.01 -44.82
C GLU A 437 -6.79 -19.23 -44.07
N HIS A 438 -6.58 -20.44 -44.59
CA HIS A 438 -7.18 -21.65 -44.03
C HIS A 438 -6.29 -22.31 -42.98
N ASN A 439 -5.00 -21.95 -42.97
CA ASN A 439 -4.03 -22.48 -42.02
C ASN A 439 -3.82 -21.50 -40.85
N PRO A 440 -4.23 -21.85 -39.61
CA PRO A 440 -4.03 -20.99 -38.46
C PRO A 440 -2.55 -20.72 -38.22
N PHE A 441 -2.18 -19.44 -38.24
CA PHE A 441 -0.83 -18.99 -37.93
C PHE A 441 -0.83 -18.02 -36.75
N THR A 442 0.34 -17.85 -36.16
CA THR A 442 0.62 -16.77 -35.21
C THR A 442 1.71 -15.88 -35.76
N LEU A 443 1.62 -14.58 -35.51
CA LEU A 443 2.57 -13.62 -36.05
C LEU A 443 3.84 -13.56 -35.19
N CYS A 444 5.00 -13.56 -35.85
CA CYS A 444 6.27 -13.25 -35.19
C CYS A 444 6.32 -11.78 -34.79
N GLY A 445 6.50 -11.49 -33.50
CA GLY A 445 6.59 -10.13 -32.97
C GLY A 445 7.83 -9.32 -33.39
N HIS A 446 8.80 -9.93 -34.08
CA HIS A 446 10.01 -9.25 -34.54
C HIS A 446 10.07 -9.14 -36.07
N SER A 447 9.97 -10.26 -36.78
CA SER A 447 10.06 -10.30 -38.25
C SER A 447 8.73 -10.02 -38.97
N TYR A 448 7.61 -10.03 -38.24
CA TYR A 448 6.25 -9.93 -38.81
C TYR A 448 6.01 -10.96 -39.93
N THR A 449 6.47 -12.19 -39.71
CA THR A 449 6.22 -13.35 -40.57
C THR A 449 5.28 -14.33 -39.89
N PRO A 450 4.43 -15.05 -40.64
CA PRO A 450 3.50 -16.01 -40.06
C PRO A 450 4.25 -17.29 -39.63
N ILE A 451 4.02 -17.68 -38.39
CA ILE A 451 4.47 -18.94 -37.81
C ILE A 451 3.28 -19.90 -37.88
N TYR A 452 3.34 -20.84 -38.82
CA TYR A 452 2.32 -21.88 -38.96
C TYR A 452 2.44 -22.94 -37.87
N ARG A 453 1.31 -23.59 -37.55
CA ARG A 453 1.28 -24.66 -36.53
C ARG A 453 2.33 -25.75 -36.81
N GLY A 454 3.07 -26.12 -35.75
CA GLY A 454 4.10 -27.16 -35.81
C GLY A 454 5.52 -26.64 -36.10
N LYS A 455 5.68 -25.36 -36.45
CA LYS A 455 7.01 -24.73 -36.52
C LYS A 455 7.50 -24.34 -35.12
N ALA A 456 8.82 -24.35 -34.94
CA ALA A 456 9.43 -23.96 -33.68
C ALA A 456 9.16 -22.48 -33.37
N GLU A 457 8.73 -22.20 -32.14
CA GLU A 457 8.35 -20.86 -31.68
C GLU A 457 8.86 -20.63 -30.25
N GLU A 458 9.34 -19.42 -29.99
CA GLU A 458 9.61 -18.94 -28.65
C GLU A 458 8.50 -18.00 -28.19
N LYS A 459 8.19 -18.00 -26.90
CA LYS A 459 7.10 -17.21 -26.33
C LYS A 459 7.64 -16.28 -25.27
N CYS A 460 7.23 -15.01 -25.36
CA CYS A 460 7.43 -14.08 -24.26
C CYS A 460 6.66 -14.58 -23.02
N PRO A 461 7.33 -14.77 -21.87
CA PRO A 461 6.70 -15.28 -20.65
C PRO A 461 5.62 -14.35 -20.09
N LEU A 462 5.73 -13.03 -20.36
CA LEU A 462 4.77 -12.04 -19.87
C LEU A 462 3.54 -11.91 -20.78
N CYS A 463 3.75 -11.57 -22.05
CA CYS A 463 2.67 -11.17 -22.95
C CYS A 463 2.22 -12.27 -23.91
N GLY A 464 2.94 -13.39 -23.97
CA GLY A 464 2.62 -14.50 -24.86
C GLY A 464 2.87 -14.23 -26.35
N THR A 465 3.48 -13.08 -26.70
CA THR A 465 3.95 -12.79 -28.05
C THR A 465 4.95 -13.85 -28.49
N ARG A 466 4.76 -14.37 -29.70
CA ARG A 466 5.60 -15.42 -30.27
C ARG A 466 6.69 -14.82 -31.14
N THR A 467 7.87 -15.41 -31.11
CA THR A 467 9.00 -15.07 -31.98
C THR A 467 9.45 -16.32 -32.73
N CYS A 468 9.88 -16.14 -33.98
CA CYS A 468 10.56 -17.19 -34.71
C CYS A 468 11.88 -17.50 -33.99
N GLN A 469 12.23 -18.79 -33.86
CA GLN A 469 13.61 -19.14 -33.53
C GLN A 469 14.51 -18.68 -34.67
N VAL A 470 15.58 -17.96 -34.32
CA VAL A 470 16.62 -17.51 -35.24
C VAL A 470 17.59 -18.65 -35.49
#